data_AF-A0A7L3MIQ9-F1
#
_entry.id   AF-A0A7L3MIQ9-F1
#
_cell.length_a   1.000
_cell.length_b   1.000
_cell.length_c   1.000
_cell.angle_alpha   90.00
_cell.angle_beta   90.00
_cell.angle_gamma   90.00
#
_symmetry.space_group_name_H-M   'P 1'
#
loop_
_entity.id
_entity.type
_entity.pdbx_description
1 polymer ?
#
loop_
_entity_poly.entity_id
_entity_poly.type
_entity_poly.pdbx_seq_one_letter_code
_entity_poly.pdbx_strand_id
1 'polypeptide(L)'
;ACNKRTLRTLFRAAALPPPVISETSPSQKKLLAYHRGKERQEMINQLLIDRALEVYYITMDETDKDETAPPVTELPSTVRNYFFIKSYYLFLKKCVQSNPVVPIQQQWLRSMLAMVPQSLMEGRELLTEDLLKEIVRDYEMSMQRCVLRRALIKPDIEELDKLEEEAPLPLLPLGLDFSSTWRNSYIKAKTQIFSTLHILHPTMKTLLDFGYTAFFNFLVVDFSSSRLKGPVDCKSFKTDASLSIMSTWHQRVISLFSQSEALDGVKLEQLESFYNSVAVLISNQLKELLQRTTEVFVKLFDPEDRSHLPLFKMDLTFDENRMEFYPSLQDLEEAILFVVDCIGQTLQNVQMTRAWLTGGTATLDAELPAHTIQWAKSTLKKSIRDNLEGP
;
A
#
# COMPACT_ATOMS: atom_id res chain seq x y z
N ALA A 1 -41.35 6.21 -22.25
CA ALA A 1 -40.90 6.90 -23.49
C ALA A 1 -40.40 8.30 -23.13
N CYS A 2 -39.09 8.49 -23.04
CA CYS A 2 -38.46 9.78 -22.73
C CYS A 2 -37.38 10.03 -23.79
N ASN A 3 -37.69 10.92 -24.73
CA ASN A 3 -36.86 11.23 -25.90
C ASN A 3 -35.70 12.16 -25.51
N LYS A 4 -34.49 11.59 -25.42
CA LYS A 4 -33.23 12.34 -25.40
C LYS A 4 -33.02 12.98 -26.77
N ARG A 5 -33.20 14.30 -26.88
CA ARG A 5 -32.83 15.09 -28.06
C ARG A 5 -31.31 15.26 -28.09
N THR A 6 -30.64 14.45 -28.90
CA THR A 6 -29.22 14.63 -29.25
C THR A 6 -29.10 15.76 -30.25
N LEU A 7 -28.41 16.84 -29.90
CA LEU A 7 -28.03 17.93 -30.80
C LEU A 7 -27.07 17.36 -31.86
N ARG A 8 -27.62 17.02 -33.03
CA ARG A 8 -26.84 16.68 -34.22
C ARG A 8 -26.15 17.94 -34.72
N THR A 9 -24.83 17.97 -34.59
CA THR A 9 -23.92 18.91 -35.25
C THR A 9 -24.20 18.93 -36.76
N LEU A 10 -24.76 20.04 -37.24
CA LEU A 10 -24.89 20.35 -38.66
C LEU A 10 -23.54 20.82 -39.19
N PHE A 11 -22.65 19.89 -39.51
CA PHE A 11 -21.52 20.16 -40.40
C PHE A 11 -21.73 19.39 -41.71
N ARG A 12 -22.00 20.15 -42.78
CA ARG A 12 -22.05 19.65 -44.14
C ARG A 12 -20.62 19.29 -44.54
N ALA A 13 -20.37 18.05 -44.96
CA ALA A 13 -19.07 17.66 -45.49
C ALA A 13 -18.76 18.51 -46.73
N ALA A 14 -17.69 19.30 -46.70
CA ALA A 14 -17.21 20.03 -47.85
C ALA A 14 -16.68 19.01 -48.87
N ALA A 15 -17.37 18.86 -50.00
CA ALA A 15 -16.86 18.13 -51.14
C ALA A 15 -15.57 18.81 -51.64
N LEU A 16 -14.46 18.07 -51.63
CA LEU A 16 -13.21 18.50 -52.24
C LEU A 16 -13.42 18.68 -53.74
N PRO A 17 -13.03 19.82 -54.35
CA PRO A 17 -12.99 19.93 -55.80
C PRO A 17 -11.86 19.05 -56.36
N PRO A 18 -11.97 18.55 -57.61
CA PRO A 18 -10.96 17.71 -58.24
C PRO A 18 -9.64 18.49 -58.43
N PRO A 19 -8.49 17.80 -58.48
CA PRO A 19 -7.18 18.45 -58.48
C PRO A 19 -6.95 19.13 -59.83
N VAL A 20 -7.08 20.45 -59.86
CA VAL A 20 -6.54 21.26 -60.94
C VAL A 20 -5.05 21.38 -60.69
N ILE A 21 -4.24 20.74 -61.53
CA ILE A 21 -2.80 20.94 -61.60
C ILE A 21 -2.59 22.38 -62.07
N SER A 22 -2.49 23.31 -61.12
CA SER A 22 -1.99 24.65 -61.37
C SER A 22 -0.52 24.69 -60.96
N GLU A 23 0.33 25.00 -61.93
CA GLU A 23 1.75 25.24 -61.67
C GLU A 23 1.87 26.41 -60.69
N THR A 24 2.22 26.10 -59.44
CA THR A 24 2.35 27.10 -58.39
C THR A 24 3.56 27.98 -58.67
N SER A 25 3.33 29.29 -58.78
CA SER A 25 4.40 30.26 -59.03
C SER A 25 5.43 30.25 -57.89
N PRO A 26 6.71 30.63 -58.13
CA PRO A 26 7.75 30.63 -57.11
C PRO A 26 7.39 31.43 -55.84
N SER A 27 6.61 32.50 -56.02
CA SER A 27 6.12 33.36 -54.94
C SER A 27 5.10 32.64 -54.04
N GLN A 28 4.24 31.79 -54.62
CA GLN A 28 3.27 30.99 -53.85
C GLN A 28 3.95 29.87 -53.07
N LYS A 29 5.01 29.25 -53.61
CA LYS A 29 5.82 28.27 -52.89
C LYS A 29 6.54 28.88 -51.69
N LYS A 30 7.04 30.12 -51.82
CA LYS A 30 7.63 30.88 -50.70
C LYS A 30 6.60 31.17 -49.60
N LEU A 31 5.37 31.52 -49.95
CA LEU A 31 4.30 31.77 -48.97
C LEU A 31 3.84 30.49 -48.25
N LEU A 32 3.79 29.35 -48.95
CA LEU A 32 3.43 28.05 -48.35
C LEU A 32 4.55 27.49 -47.45
N ALA A 33 5.82 27.78 -47.74
CA ALA A 33 6.96 27.37 -46.92
C ALA A 33 7.24 28.33 -45.75
N TYR A 34 6.66 29.53 -45.77
CA TYR A 34 6.84 30.54 -44.74
C TYR A 34 6.04 30.18 -43.48
N HIS A 35 6.75 29.73 -42.44
CA HIS A 35 6.18 29.50 -41.12
C HIS A 35 6.74 30.50 -40.11
N ARG A 36 5.94 31.53 -39.78
CA ARG A 36 6.27 32.56 -38.79
C ARG A 36 6.70 32.00 -37.43
N GLY A 37 6.18 30.83 -37.03
CA GLY A 37 6.56 30.16 -35.79
C GLY A 37 8.01 29.64 -35.82
N LYS A 38 8.49 29.18 -36.97
CA LYS A 38 9.85 28.68 -37.15
C LYS A 38 10.87 29.82 -37.09
N GLU A 39 10.60 30.94 -37.75
CA GLU A 39 11.46 32.14 -37.67
C GLU A 39 11.54 32.70 -36.25
N ARG A 40 10.42 32.74 -35.53
CA ARG A 40 10.43 33.16 -34.11
C ARG A 40 11.28 32.22 -33.25
N GLN A 41 11.21 30.91 -33.51
CA GLN A 41 12.02 29.94 -32.77
C GLN A 41 13.50 30.09 -33.09
N GLU A 42 13.86 30.32 -34.35
CA GLU A 42 15.25 30.57 -34.77
C GLU A 42 15.79 31.86 -34.14
N MET A 43 14.98 32.92 -34.10
CA MET A 43 15.35 34.19 -33.44
C MET A 43 15.56 34.02 -31.93
N ILE A 44 14.69 33.26 -31.25
CA ILE A 44 14.86 32.96 -29.82
C ILE A 44 16.12 32.12 -29.58
N ASN A 45 16.38 31.13 -30.43
CA ASN A 45 17.56 30.28 -30.32
C ASN A 45 18.85 31.09 -30.50
N GLN A 46 18.89 32.05 -31.45
CA GLN A 46 20.04 32.94 -31.61
C GLN A 46 20.24 33.82 -30.37
N LEU A 47 19.18 34.41 -29.82
CA LEU A 47 19.27 35.26 -28.64
C LEU A 47 19.76 34.50 -27.40
N LEU A 48 19.41 33.22 -27.29
CA LEU A 48 19.94 32.31 -26.27
C LEU A 48 21.45 32.06 -26.44
N ILE A 49 21.91 31.85 -27.67
CA ILE A 49 23.34 31.62 -27.98
C ILE A 49 24.15 32.89 -27.70
N ASP A 50 23.67 34.05 -28.13
CA ASP A 50 24.36 35.33 -27.90
C ASP A 50 24.53 35.61 -26.41
N ARG A 51 23.48 35.37 -25.62
CA ARG A 51 23.53 35.55 -24.17
C ARG A 51 24.46 34.55 -23.48
N ALA A 52 24.55 33.32 -23.98
CA ALA A 52 25.49 32.32 -23.47
C ALA A 52 26.94 32.71 -23.76
N LEU A 53 27.22 33.26 -24.95
CA LEU A 53 28.55 33.77 -25.32
C LEU A 53 28.94 34.98 -24.46
N GLU A 54 28.02 35.90 -24.22
CA GLU A 54 28.28 37.07 -23.37
C GLU A 54 28.66 36.67 -21.94
N VAL A 55 27.93 35.72 -21.34
CA VAL A 55 28.28 35.17 -20.01
C VAL A 55 29.65 34.49 -20.03
N TYR A 56 29.94 33.70 -21.07
CA TYR A 56 31.24 33.03 -21.20
C TYR A 56 32.41 34.03 -21.24
N TYR A 57 32.30 35.10 -22.04
CA TYR A 57 33.35 36.12 -22.11
C TYR A 57 33.50 36.92 -20.81
N ILE A 58 32.40 37.22 -20.10
CA ILE A 58 32.46 37.86 -18.78
C ILE A 58 33.19 36.96 -17.79
N THR A 59 32.86 35.66 -17.74
CA THR A 59 33.52 34.73 -16.82
C THR A 59 35.01 34.55 -17.12
N MET A 60 35.40 34.57 -18.40
CA MET A 60 36.82 34.48 -18.78
C MET A 60 37.60 35.75 -18.41
N ASP A 61 37.00 36.93 -18.61
CA ASP A 61 37.61 38.23 -18.25
C ASP A 61 37.65 38.45 -16.73
N GLU A 62 36.73 37.84 -15.97
CA GLU A 62 36.79 37.78 -14.49
C GLU A 62 37.92 36.84 -14.02
N THR A 63 38.13 35.69 -14.66
CA THR A 63 39.23 34.79 -14.30
C THR A 63 40.63 35.36 -14.63
N ASP A 64 40.77 36.12 -15.72
CA ASP A 64 42.05 36.76 -16.08
C ASP A 64 42.40 37.93 -15.14
N LYS A 65 41.42 38.56 -14.48
CA LYS A 65 41.65 39.65 -13.52
C LYS A 65 42.01 39.17 -12.12
N ASP A 66 41.67 37.93 -11.76
CA ASP A 66 42.00 37.32 -10.47
C ASP A 66 43.40 36.65 -10.44
N GLU A 67 44.16 36.62 -11.55
CA GLU A 67 45.52 36.04 -11.56
C GLU A 67 46.59 36.89 -10.83
N THR A 68 46.28 38.11 -10.37
CA THR A 68 47.23 38.89 -9.57
C THR A 68 47.02 38.62 -8.08
N ALA A 69 47.54 37.49 -7.59
CA ALA A 69 47.54 37.15 -6.18
C ALA A 69 48.24 38.25 -5.33
N PRO A 70 47.69 38.68 -4.18
CA PRO A 70 48.39 39.60 -3.28
C PRO A 70 49.67 38.94 -2.73
N PRO A 71 50.73 39.72 -2.43
CA PRO A 71 51.98 39.16 -1.95
C PRO A 71 51.75 38.45 -0.61
N VAL A 72 52.00 37.15 -0.61
CA VAL A 72 51.86 36.27 0.56
C VAL A 72 52.74 36.82 1.68
N THR A 73 52.11 37.25 2.77
CA THR A 73 52.84 37.54 4.02
C THR A 73 53.28 36.20 4.60
N GLU A 74 54.57 35.90 4.51
CA GLU A 74 55.14 34.63 4.99
C GLU A 74 54.94 34.49 6.51
N LEU A 75 54.10 33.52 6.94
CA LEU A 75 54.14 33.02 8.31
C LEU A 75 55.25 31.96 8.45
N PRO A 76 55.90 31.83 9.63
CA PRO A 76 57.10 31.03 9.78
C PRO A 76 56.83 29.54 9.58
N SER A 77 57.47 28.96 8.58
CA SER A 77 57.46 27.53 8.28
C SER A 77 58.40 26.78 9.21
N THR A 78 57.89 26.07 10.23
CA THR A 78 58.62 24.94 10.81
C THR A 78 57.71 24.00 11.63
N VAL A 79 57.47 22.81 11.06
CA VAL A 79 57.13 21.53 11.74
C VAL A 79 55.83 21.45 12.55
N ARG A 80 54.85 22.32 12.33
CA ARG A 80 53.63 22.35 13.17
C ARG A 80 52.32 22.50 12.40
N ASN A 81 52.18 21.85 11.25
CA ASN A 81 50.95 21.99 10.46
C ASN A 81 49.96 20.84 10.70
N TYR A 82 50.36 19.58 10.50
CA TYR A 82 49.42 18.45 10.51
C TYR A 82 48.71 18.20 11.84
N PHE A 83 49.45 18.00 12.94
CA PHE A 83 48.86 17.72 14.26
C PHE A 83 48.04 18.88 14.80
N PHE A 84 48.44 20.12 14.49
CA PHE A 84 47.74 21.32 14.93
C PHE A 84 46.47 21.54 14.12
N ILE A 85 46.51 21.36 12.79
CA ILE A 85 45.32 21.39 11.93
C ILE A 85 44.33 20.30 12.36
N LYS A 86 44.80 19.08 12.64
CA LYS A 86 43.95 17.98 13.12
C LYS A 86 43.29 18.30 14.47
N SER A 87 44.09 18.75 15.45
CA SER A 87 43.58 19.08 16.78
C SER A 87 42.61 20.26 16.76
N TYR A 88 42.91 21.26 15.94
CA TYR A 88 42.06 22.44 15.75
C TYR A 88 40.76 22.09 15.03
N TYR A 89 40.80 21.25 14.00
CA TYR A 89 39.60 20.74 13.34
C TYR A 89 38.72 19.92 14.28
N LEU A 90 39.29 19.02 15.08
CA LEU A 90 38.53 18.24 16.07
C LEU A 90 37.90 19.13 17.14
N PHE A 91 38.61 20.16 17.58
CA PHE A 91 38.09 21.16 18.51
C PHE A 91 36.91 21.92 17.89
N LEU A 92 37.07 22.45 16.67
CA LEU A 92 36.00 23.15 15.96
C LEU A 92 34.80 22.24 15.66
N LYS A 93 35.05 20.99 15.28
CA LYS A 93 34.00 19.96 15.07
C LYS A 93 33.18 19.76 16.34
N LYS A 94 33.83 19.65 17.50
CA LYS A 94 33.15 19.53 18.79
C LYS A 94 32.32 20.79 19.12
N CYS A 95 32.83 21.98 18.82
CA CYS A 95 32.09 23.23 18.99
C CYS A 95 30.83 23.29 18.11
N VAL A 96 30.94 22.89 16.84
CA VAL A 96 29.80 22.88 15.92
C VAL A 96 28.78 21.79 16.28
N GLN A 97 29.24 20.60 16.72
CA GLN A 97 28.37 19.53 17.21
C GLN A 97 27.62 19.90 18.49
N SER A 98 28.21 20.75 19.34
CA SER A 98 27.56 21.21 20.57
C SER A 98 26.46 22.25 20.33
N ASN A 99 26.33 22.76 19.11
CA ASN A 99 25.31 23.74 18.78
C ASN A 99 23.95 23.03 18.60
N PRO A 100 22.88 23.47 19.30
CA PRO A 100 21.56 22.86 19.15
C PRO A 100 21.07 22.93 17.70
N VAL A 101 20.66 21.79 17.18
CA VAL A 101 20.05 21.67 15.87
C VAL A 101 18.54 21.86 15.98
N VAL A 102 17.94 22.45 14.95
CA VAL A 102 16.48 22.61 14.89
C VAL A 102 15.83 21.23 14.92
N PRO A 103 14.98 20.92 15.91
CA PRO A 103 14.33 19.62 16.01
C PRO A 103 13.31 19.42 14.89
N ILE A 104 13.01 18.16 14.59
CA ILE A 104 11.99 17.82 13.59
C ILE A 104 10.63 18.38 14.02
N GLN A 105 9.89 18.93 13.05
CA GLN A 105 8.59 19.51 13.33
C GLN A 105 7.57 18.40 13.63
N GLN A 106 6.87 18.52 14.77
CA GLN A 106 5.88 17.53 15.22
C GLN A 106 4.74 17.31 14.22
N GLN A 107 4.41 18.33 13.43
CA GLN A 107 3.44 18.19 12.35
C GLN A 107 3.86 17.16 11.29
N TRP A 108 5.15 17.05 10.97
CA TRP A 108 5.64 16.08 9.98
C TRP A 108 5.51 14.65 10.48
N LEU A 109 5.82 14.42 11.76
CA LEU A 109 5.62 13.13 12.41
C LEU A 109 4.13 12.74 12.40
N ARG A 110 3.24 13.66 12.73
CA ARG A 110 1.78 13.42 12.68
C ARG A 110 1.29 13.13 11.25
N SER A 111 1.80 13.85 10.25
CA SER A 111 1.48 13.57 8.85
C SER A 111 1.98 12.20 8.39
N MET A 112 3.17 11.78 8.83
CA MET A 112 3.68 10.43 8.57
C MET A 112 2.79 9.35 9.18
N LEU A 113 2.35 9.53 10.43
CA LEU A 113 1.43 8.61 11.09
C LEU A 113 0.06 8.58 10.42
N ALA A 114 -0.45 9.72 9.95
CA ALA A 114 -1.73 9.81 9.25
C ALA A 114 -1.75 9.07 7.90
N MET A 115 -0.57 8.81 7.30
CA MET A 115 -0.46 7.99 6.09
C MET A 115 -0.57 6.49 6.37
N VAL A 116 -0.47 6.07 7.63
CA VAL A 116 -0.57 4.66 8.03
C VAL A 116 -2.02 4.36 8.46
N PRO A 117 -2.67 3.34 7.88
CA PRO A 117 -4.02 2.93 8.30
C PRO A 117 -4.11 2.57 9.78
N GLN A 118 -5.18 3.01 10.44
CA GLN A 118 -5.41 2.82 11.88
C GLN A 118 -5.50 1.35 12.29
N SER A 119 -6.06 0.50 11.43
CA SER A 119 -6.12 -0.96 11.62
C SER A 119 -4.75 -1.63 11.73
N LEU A 120 -3.68 -0.97 11.25
CA LEU A 120 -2.32 -1.47 11.37
C LEU A 120 -1.60 -0.94 12.61
N MET A 121 -2.12 0.13 13.23
CA MET A 121 -1.56 0.74 14.44
C MET A 121 -2.14 0.12 15.71
N GLU A 122 -3.39 -0.34 15.66
CA GLU A 122 -4.04 -1.05 16.76
C GLU A 122 -3.21 -2.27 17.21
N GLY A 123 -2.84 -2.28 18.50
CA GLY A 123 -2.01 -3.33 19.11
C GLY A 123 -0.50 -3.23 18.84
N ARG A 124 -0.03 -2.19 18.12
CA ARG A 124 1.41 -1.96 17.80
C ARG A 124 1.89 -0.56 18.19
N GLU A 125 1.38 -0.03 19.29
CA GLU A 125 1.68 1.32 19.77
C GLU A 125 3.16 1.51 20.14
N LEU A 126 3.76 0.53 20.83
CA LEU A 126 5.18 0.55 21.22
C LEU A 126 6.14 0.57 20.01
N LEU A 127 5.86 -0.26 19.00
CA LEU A 127 6.64 -0.30 17.76
C LEU A 127 6.55 1.03 17.00
N THR A 128 5.39 1.67 17.05
CA THR A 128 5.17 2.98 16.43
C THR A 128 5.98 4.07 17.14
N GLU A 129 6.03 4.03 18.47
CA GLU A 129 6.83 4.97 19.27
C GLU A 129 8.34 4.80 19.03
N ASP A 130 8.82 3.56 18.97
CA ASP A 130 10.23 3.26 18.68
C ASP A 130 10.64 3.72 17.28
N LEU A 131 9.78 3.51 16.28
CA LEU A 131 10.01 4.01 14.91
C LEU A 131 10.07 5.54 14.86
N LEU A 132 9.19 6.24 15.59
CA LEU A 132 9.23 7.70 15.66
C LEU A 132 10.52 8.19 16.31
N LYS A 133 11.00 7.53 17.38
CA LYS A 133 12.28 7.84 18.02
C LYS A 133 13.46 7.64 17.06
N GLU A 134 13.42 6.58 16.27
CA GLU A 134 14.43 6.31 15.24
C GLU A 134 14.45 7.42 14.18
N ILE A 135 13.29 7.81 13.65
CA ILE A 135 13.17 8.89 12.65
C ILE A 135 13.70 10.22 13.20
N VAL A 136 13.36 10.56 14.44
CA VAL A 136 13.84 11.79 15.10
C VAL A 136 15.36 11.77 15.22
N ARG A 137 15.93 10.66 15.70
CA ARG A 137 17.38 10.49 15.84
C ARG A 137 18.10 10.62 14.49
N ASP A 138 17.58 9.99 13.45
CA ASP A 138 18.17 10.01 12.11
C ASP A 138 18.11 11.40 11.48
N TYR A 139 17.04 12.14 11.72
CA TYR A 139 16.91 13.53 11.30
C TYR A 139 17.94 14.43 12.02
N GLU A 140 18.06 14.31 13.34
CA GLU A 140 19.01 15.10 14.14
C GLU A 140 20.45 14.82 13.71
N MET A 141 20.83 13.55 13.55
CA MET A 141 22.15 13.16 13.04
C MET A 141 22.40 13.74 11.64
N SER A 142 21.41 13.65 10.75
CA SER A 142 21.53 14.17 9.38
C SER A 142 21.68 15.69 9.33
N MET A 143 20.95 16.40 10.19
CA MET A 143 21.01 17.86 10.26
C MET A 143 22.29 18.35 10.94
N GLN A 144 22.75 17.69 12.01
CA GLN A 144 24.09 17.94 12.59
C GLN A 144 25.20 17.77 11.55
N ARG A 145 25.13 16.71 10.73
CA ARG A 145 26.06 16.49 9.62
C ARG A 145 25.99 17.62 8.58
N CYS A 146 24.79 18.06 8.21
CA CYS A 146 24.62 19.18 7.28
C CYS A 146 25.23 20.48 7.80
N VAL A 147 25.02 20.79 9.08
CA VAL A 147 25.60 21.99 9.73
C VAL A 147 27.12 21.89 9.76
N LEU A 148 27.68 20.73 10.13
CA LEU A 148 29.12 20.49 10.15
C LEU A 148 29.77 20.71 8.78
N ARG A 149 29.22 20.13 7.72
CA ARG A 149 29.74 20.26 6.35
C ARG A 149 29.64 21.68 5.79
N ARG A 150 28.65 22.46 6.24
CA ARG A 150 28.50 23.86 5.83
C ARG A 150 29.42 24.81 6.60
N ALA A 151 29.66 24.54 7.88
CA ALA A 151 30.43 25.41 8.75
C ALA A 151 31.95 25.12 8.69
N LEU A 152 32.33 23.87 8.47
CA LEU A 152 33.73 23.44 8.48
C LEU A 152 34.09 22.76 7.15
N ILE A 153 35.18 23.25 6.56
CA ILE A 153 35.84 22.56 5.45
C ILE A 153 36.72 21.47 6.06
N LYS A 154 36.49 20.23 5.62
CA LYS A 154 37.30 19.08 6.05
C LYS A 154 38.71 19.20 5.46
N PRO A 155 39.78 19.17 6.28
CA PRO A 155 41.14 19.10 5.77
C PRO A 155 41.40 17.73 5.16
N ASP A 156 42.16 17.69 4.07
CA ASP A 156 42.52 16.47 3.34
C ASP A 156 43.55 15.65 4.13
N ILE A 157 43.04 14.86 5.08
CA ILE A 157 43.80 14.06 6.03
C ILE A 157 43.18 12.67 6.12
N GLU A 158 43.85 11.66 5.55
CA GLU A 158 43.37 10.26 5.48
C GLU A 158 43.01 9.64 6.86
N GLU A 159 43.63 10.11 7.94
CA GLU A 159 43.33 9.64 9.29
C GLU A 159 42.00 10.19 9.83
N LEU A 160 41.55 11.33 9.32
CA LEU A 160 40.27 11.95 9.68
C LEU A 160 39.11 11.21 9.02
N ASP A 161 39.33 10.63 7.83
CA ASP A 161 38.40 9.76 7.12
C ASP A 161 38.11 8.46 7.88
N LYS A 162 39.12 7.92 8.59
CA LYS A 162 39.00 6.68 9.39
C LYS A 162 38.31 6.90 10.74
N LEU A 163 38.36 8.12 11.26
CA LEU A 163 37.74 8.53 12.53
C LEU A 163 36.27 8.93 12.38
N GLU A 164 35.84 9.18 11.15
CA GLU A 164 34.44 9.39 10.83
C GLU A 164 33.80 8.04 10.50
N GLU A 165 32.84 7.57 11.32
CA GLU A 165 31.80 6.62 10.90
C GLU A 165 30.88 7.25 9.84
N GLU A 166 31.44 8.02 8.91
CA GLU A 166 30.70 8.63 7.82
C GLU A 166 30.33 7.54 6.82
N ALA A 167 29.19 6.90 7.04
CA ALA A 167 28.38 6.53 5.90
C ALA A 167 28.17 7.82 5.09
N PRO A 168 28.55 7.86 3.79
CA PRO A 168 28.33 9.04 2.97
C PRO A 168 26.86 9.49 3.10
N LEU A 169 26.59 10.79 2.95
CA LEU A 169 25.21 11.23 2.67
C LEU A 169 24.66 10.27 1.63
N PRO A 170 23.45 9.70 1.78
CA PRO A 170 22.86 8.93 0.71
C PRO A 170 22.77 9.88 -0.47
N LEU A 171 23.75 9.78 -1.37
CA LEU A 171 23.67 10.42 -2.66
C LEU A 171 22.37 9.85 -3.24
N LEU A 172 21.50 10.72 -3.78
CA LEU A 172 20.62 10.28 -4.85
C LEU A 172 21.53 9.46 -5.77
N PRO A 173 21.31 8.15 -5.91
CA PRO A 173 22.38 7.23 -6.28
C PRO A 173 22.95 7.64 -7.65
N LEU A 174 24.06 8.37 -7.61
CA LEU A 174 24.80 8.86 -8.76
C LEU A 174 25.61 7.67 -9.23
N GLY A 175 25.14 7.04 -10.31
CA GLY A 175 25.52 5.68 -10.68
C GLY A 175 24.40 4.65 -10.55
N LEU A 176 23.12 5.04 -10.46
CA LEU A 176 22.05 4.20 -11.00
C LEU A 176 22.26 4.08 -12.51
N ASP A 177 23.13 3.16 -12.89
CA ASP A 177 23.11 2.65 -14.23
C ASP A 177 21.75 1.96 -14.42
N PHE A 178 20.84 2.62 -15.14
CA PHE A 178 19.59 2.00 -15.58
C PHE A 178 19.87 0.86 -16.57
N SER A 179 21.12 0.66 -17.02
CA SER A 179 21.59 -0.57 -17.65
C SER A 179 21.66 -1.69 -16.59
N SER A 180 20.49 -2.23 -16.33
CA SER A 180 20.23 -3.01 -15.13
C SER A 180 20.49 -4.50 -15.41
N THR A 181 21.52 -5.07 -14.79
CA THR A 181 21.72 -6.55 -14.72
C THR A 181 20.47 -7.23 -14.14
N TRP A 182 19.74 -6.53 -13.27
CA TRP A 182 18.44 -6.94 -12.74
C TRP A 182 17.28 -6.77 -13.72
N ARG A 183 17.38 -5.97 -14.80
CA ARG A 183 16.28 -5.76 -15.76
C ARG A 183 15.84 -7.07 -16.38
N ASN A 184 16.81 -7.89 -16.78
CA ASN A 184 16.54 -9.19 -17.36
C ASN A 184 15.89 -10.11 -16.33
N SER A 185 16.33 -10.06 -15.07
CA SER A 185 15.68 -10.79 -13.98
C SER A 185 14.25 -10.31 -13.73
N TYR A 186 14.02 -8.99 -13.70
CA TYR A 186 12.71 -8.38 -13.54
C TYR A 186 11.78 -8.70 -14.71
N ILE A 187 12.24 -8.60 -15.96
CA ILE A 187 11.45 -8.95 -17.14
C ILE A 187 11.12 -10.44 -17.11
N LYS A 188 12.08 -11.31 -16.77
CA LYS A 188 11.82 -12.75 -16.59
C LYS A 188 10.76 -13.01 -15.52
N ALA A 189 10.92 -12.46 -14.32
CA ALA A 189 9.97 -12.61 -13.22
C ALA A 189 8.58 -12.05 -13.59
N LYS A 190 8.53 -10.87 -14.21
CA LYS A 190 7.29 -10.26 -14.71
C LYS A 190 6.62 -11.18 -15.72
N THR A 191 7.36 -11.69 -16.70
CA THR A 191 6.81 -12.57 -17.75
C THR A 191 6.29 -13.88 -17.14
N GLN A 192 7.01 -14.44 -16.17
CA GLN A 192 6.60 -15.62 -15.42
C GLN A 192 5.32 -15.37 -14.61
N ILE A 193 5.20 -14.22 -13.95
CA ILE A 193 3.97 -13.83 -13.23
C ILE A 193 2.82 -13.71 -14.23
N PHE A 194 3.02 -13.02 -15.35
CA PHE A 194 1.99 -12.85 -16.38
C PHE A 194 1.56 -14.18 -17.02
N SER A 195 2.46 -15.15 -17.19
CA SER A 195 2.14 -16.45 -17.77
C SER A 195 1.51 -17.44 -16.79
N THR A 196 1.68 -17.22 -15.47
CA THR A 196 1.30 -18.20 -14.43
C THR A 196 0.08 -17.77 -13.63
N LEU A 197 -0.14 -16.47 -13.42
CA LEU A 197 -1.14 -15.96 -12.46
C LEU A 197 -2.52 -15.68 -13.11
N HIS A 198 -2.59 -15.71 -14.45
CA HIS A 198 -3.81 -15.55 -15.27
C HIS A 198 -4.81 -14.44 -14.84
N ILE A 199 -4.37 -13.38 -14.15
CA ILE A 199 -5.24 -12.37 -13.53
C ILE A 199 -6.16 -11.68 -14.56
N LEU A 200 -5.64 -11.44 -15.77
CA LEU A 200 -6.36 -10.73 -16.82
C LEU A 200 -7.39 -11.60 -17.56
N HIS A 201 -7.48 -12.89 -17.23
CA HIS A 201 -8.41 -13.79 -17.90
C HIS A 201 -9.87 -13.39 -17.61
N PRO A 202 -10.75 -13.30 -18.62
CA PRO A 202 -12.15 -12.88 -18.43
C PRO A 202 -12.90 -13.72 -17.37
N THR A 203 -12.64 -15.03 -17.32
CA THR A 203 -13.22 -15.95 -16.32
C THR A 203 -12.84 -15.59 -14.88
N MET A 204 -11.63 -15.08 -14.63
CA MET A 204 -11.22 -14.65 -13.29
C MET A 204 -12.01 -13.42 -12.85
N LYS A 205 -12.28 -12.50 -13.79
CA LYS A 205 -13.11 -11.32 -13.54
C LYS A 205 -14.56 -11.72 -13.24
N THR A 206 -15.15 -12.63 -14.01
CA THR A 206 -16.54 -13.07 -13.77
C THR A 206 -16.67 -13.84 -12.45
N LEU A 207 -15.68 -14.68 -12.12
CA LEU A 207 -15.61 -15.34 -10.82
C LEU A 207 -15.54 -14.32 -9.68
N LEU A 208 -14.70 -13.28 -9.82
CA LEU A 208 -14.58 -12.23 -8.83
C LEU A 208 -15.92 -11.48 -8.65
N ASP A 209 -16.63 -11.17 -9.74
CA ASP A 209 -17.94 -10.53 -9.72
C ASP A 209 -19.02 -11.40 -9.06
N PHE A 210 -18.99 -12.72 -9.25
CA PHE A 210 -19.87 -13.65 -8.53
C PHE A 210 -19.62 -13.65 -7.03
N GLY A 211 -18.36 -13.62 -6.61
CA GLY A 211 -18.01 -13.51 -5.20
C GLY A 211 -18.43 -12.17 -4.61
N TYR A 212 -18.17 -11.04 -5.29
CA TYR A 212 -18.63 -9.74 -4.82
C TYR A 212 -20.16 -9.67 -4.71
N THR A 213 -20.89 -10.04 -5.75
CA THR A 213 -22.36 -9.97 -5.73
C THR A 213 -22.98 -10.89 -4.67
N ALA A 214 -22.42 -12.09 -4.46
CA ALA A 214 -22.91 -13.03 -3.45
C ALA A 214 -22.51 -12.61 -2.02
N PHE A 215 -21.28 -12.13 -1.83
CA PHE A 215 -20.72 -11.90 -0.51
C PHE A 215 -20.87 -10.47 -0.02
N PHE A 216 -21.08 -9.46 -0.87
CA PHE A 216 -21.05 -8.06 -0.47
C PHE A 216 -21.94 -7.73 0.74
N ASN A 217 -23.18 -8.23 0.79
CA ASN A 217 -24.10 -8.05 1.92
C ASN A 217 -24.31 -9.31 2.76
N PHE A 218 -23.53 -10.37 2.53
CA PHE A 218 -23.70 -11.65 3.22
C PHE A 218 -22.72 -11.79 4.38
N LEU A 219 -23.20 -12.20 5.54
CA LEU A 219 -22.37 -12.60 6.68
C LEU A 219 -22.66 -14.06 6.96
N VAL A 220 -21.61 -14.82 7.30
CA VAL A 220 -21.77 -16.25 7.65
C VAL A 220 -22.67 -16.39 8.87
N VAL A 221 -22.57 -15.45 9.80
CA VAL A 221 -23.44 -15.33 10.96
C VAL A 221 -23.86 -13.88 11.10
N ASP A 222 -25.16 -13.61 11.02
CA ASP A 222 -25.74 -12.27 11.19
C ASP A 222 -26.59 -12.20 12.46
N PHE A 223 -26.11 -11.42 13.43
CA PHE A 223 -26.80 -11.16 14.69
C PHE A 223 -27.38 -9.75 14.79
N SER A 224 -27.33 -8.95 13.72
CA SER A 224 -27.85 -7.57 13.71
C SER A 224 -29.35 -7.50 14.03
N SER A 225 -30.10 -8.54 13.67
CA SER A 225 -31.54 -8.68 13.94
C SER A 225 -31.88 -9.46 15.21
N SER A 226 -30.87 -9.86 16.01
CA SER A 226 -31.08 -10.71 17.21
C SER A 226 -32.05 -10.08 18.22
N ARG A 227 -32.00 -8.76 18.44
CA ARG A 227 -32.95 -8.04 19.32
C ARG A 227 -34.40 -8.11 18.86
N LEU A 228 -34.66 -8.16 17.56
CA LEU A 228 -36.01 -8.27 17.02
C LEU A 228 -36.62 -9.66 17.27
N LYS A 229 -35.76 -10.68 17.43
CA LYS A 229 -36.17 -12.07 17.70
C LYS A 229 -36.37 -12.36 19.20
N GLY A 230 -36.02 -11.42 20.08
CA GLY A 230 -36.11 -11.56 21.54
C GLY A 230 -34.85 -12.18 22.18
N PRO A 231 -34.87 -12.47 23.49
CA PRO A 231 -33.75 -13.08 24.19
C PRO A 231 -33.36 -14.43 23.57
N VAL A 232 -32.10 -14.56 23.19
CA VAL A 232 -31.56 -15.72 22.47
C VAL A 232 -31.10 -16.77 23.48
N ASP A 233 -31.47 -18.03 23.25
CA ASP A 233 -30.94 -19.16 24.01
C ASP A 233 -29.50 -19.46 23.55
N CYS A 234 -28.61 -19.70 24.51
CA CYS A 234 -27.21 -20.02 24.29
C CYS A 234 -27.02 -21.23 23.34
N LYS A 235 -27.96 -22.19 23.33
CA LYS A 235 -27.94 -23.33 22.41
C LYS A 235 -28.35 -22.95 20.98
N SER A 236 -29.32 -22.04 20.82
CA SER A 236 -29.76 -21.54 19.51
C SER A 236 -28.73 -20.63 18.83
N PHE A 237 -27.81 -20.05 19.62
CA PHE A 237 -26.71 -19.23 19.13
C PHE A 237 -25.75 -19.99 18.19
N LYS A 238 -25.74 -21.34 18.25
CA LYS A 238 -24.79 -22.21 17.53
C LYS A 238 -25.22 -22.58 16.10
N THR A 239 -26.46 -22.34 15.68
CA THR A 239 -26.96 -22.95 14.43
C THR A 239 -28.05 -22.10 13.79
N ASP A 240 -27.85 -21.63 12.54
CA ASP A 240 -28.89 -21.72 11.48
C ASP A 240 -28.59 -21.03 10.13
N ALA A 241 -27.58 -20.15 9.97
CA ALA A 241 -27.60 -19.25 8.79
C ALA A 241 -26.65 -19.55 7.60
N SER A 242 -25.67 -20.44 7.70
CA SER A 242 -24.49 -20.37 6.79
C SER A 242 -24.47 -21.30 5.56
N LEU A 243 -25.32 -22.33 5.47
CA LEU A 243 -25.14 -23.40 4.47
C LEU A 243 -25.83 -23.15 3.11
N SER A 244 -26.92 -22.36 3.05
CA SER A 244 -27.74 -22.23 1.84
C SER A 244 -27.14 -21.32 0.76
N ILE A 245 -26.50 -20.22 1.16
CA ILE A 245 -25.89 -19.28 0.19
C ILE A 245 -24.59 -19.86 -0.37
N MET A 246 -23.84 -20.61 0.44
CA MET A 246 -22.63 -21.32 0.00
C MET A 246 -22.92 -22.36 -1.07
N SER A 247 -23.98 -23.16 -0.90
CA SER A 247 -24.34 -24.14 -1.92
C SER A 247 -24.73 -23.45 -3.24
N THR A 248 -25.50 -22.37 -3.18
CA THR A 248 -25.95 -21.63 -4.37
C THR A 248 -24.80 -20.95 -5.11
N TRP A 249 -23.91 -20.25 -4.38
CA TRP A 249 -22.73 -19.61 -4.96
C TRP A 249 -21.75 -20.64 -5.53
N HIS A 250 -21.47 -21.73 -4.79
CA HIS A 250 -20.56 -22.77 -5.25
C HIS A 250 -21.05 -23.45 -6.54
N GLN A 251 -22.37 -23.69 -6.65
CA GLN A 251 -22.96 -24.20 -7.89
C GLN A 251 -22.80 -23.23 -9.07
N ARG A 252 -22.89 -21.92 -8.85
CA ARG A 252 -22.62 -20.92 -9.90
C ARG A 252 -21.15 -20.93 -10.33
N VAL A 253 -20.22 -21.02 -9.38
CA VAL A 253 -18.79 -21.16 -9.67
C VAL A 253 -18.53 -22.40 -10.50
N ILE A 254 -19.07 -23.55 -10.10
CA ILE A 254 -18.97 -24.80 -10.85
C ILE A 254 -19.53 -24.65 -12.27
N SER A 255 -20.72 -24.04 -12.40
CA SER A 255 -21.36 -23.85 -13.70
C SER A 255 -20.52 -23.00 -14.66
N LEU A 256 -19.77 -22.02 -14.13
CA LEU A 256 -18.88 -21.19 -14.92
C LEU A 256 -17.74 -22.04 -15.51
N PHE A 257 -17.08 -22.85 -14.68
CA PHE A 257 -15.95 -23.68 -15.14
C PHE A 257 -16.38 -24.97 -15.86
N SER A 258 -17.67 -25.28 -15.89
CA SER A 258 -18.23 -26.36 -16.73
C SER A 258 -18.38 -25.95 -18.19
N GLN A 259 -18.34 -24.65 -18.50
CA GLN A 259 -18.45 -24.12 -19.86
C GLN A 259 -17.10 -24.20 -20.58
N SER A 260 -17.10 -24.62 -21.85
CA SER A 260 -15.87 -24.70 -22.66
C SER A 260 -15.19 -23.34 -22.87
N GLU A 261 -15.98 -22.28 -22.81
CA GLU A 261 -15.61 -20.87 -22.94
C GLU A 261 -14.79 -20.37 -21.74
N ALA A 262 -14.88 -21.06 -20.59
CA ALA A 262 -14.12 -20.69 -19.40
C ALA A 262 -12.61 -20.89 -19.55
N LEU A 263 -12.20 -21.74 -20.49
CA LEU A 263 -10.81 -22.07 -20.82
C LEU A 263 -10.35 -21.42 -22.14
N ASP A 264 -11.12 -20.48 -22.70
CA ASP A 264 -10.78 -19.86 -23.98
C ASP A 264 -9.42 -19.13 -23.91
N GLY A 265 -8.47 -19.55 -24.75
CA GLY A 265 -7.09 -19.05 -24.75
C GLY A 265 -6.14 -19.68 -23.72
N VAL A 266 -6.59 -20.63 -22.89
CA VAL A 266 -5.72 -21.38 -21.95
C VAL A 266 -5.16 -22.63 -22.62
N LYS A 267 -3.83 -22.74 -22.68
CA LYS A 267 -3.15 -23.94 -23.20
C LYS A 267 -3.23 -25.07 -22.18
N LEU A 268 -3.22 -26.33 -22.65
CA LEU A 268 -3.25 -27.52 -21.79
C LEU A 268 -2.11 -27.54 -20.76
N GLU A 269 -0.91 -27.09 -21.14
CA GLU A 269 0.27 -26.98 -20.27
C GLU A 269 0.10 -25.96 -19.13
N GLN A 270 -0.81 -24.99 -19.29
CA GLN A 270 -1.09 -23.93 -18.30
C GLN A 270 -2.37 -24.19 -17.49
N LEU A 271 -3.02 -25.33 -17.71
CA LEU A 271 -4.29 -25.66 -17.07
C LEU A 271 -4.13 -25.77 -15.54
N GLU A 272 -3.01 -26.32 -15.07
CA GLU A 272 -2.72 -26.44 -13.64
C GLU A 272 -2.50 -25.07 -12.99
N SER A 273 -1.69 -24.19 -13.58
CA SER A 273 -1.48 -22.83 -13.06
C SER A 273 -2.74 -21.98 -13.12
N PHE A 274 -3.58 -22.18 -14.12
CA PHE A 274 -4.90 -21.56 -14.21
C PHE A 274 -5.81 -21.98 -13.03
N TYR A 275 -6.00 -23.29 -12.81
CA TYR A 275 -6.84 -23.76 -11.71
C TYR A 275 -6.26 -23.46 -10.32
N ASN A 276 -4.93 -23.39 -10.17
CA ASN A 276 -4.31 -22.92 -8.94
C ASN A 276 -4.63 -21.44 -8.69
N SER A 277 -4.63 -20.61 -9.74
CA SER A 277 -5.05 -19.21 -9.65
C SER A 277 -6.54 -19.08 -9.27
N VAL A 278 -7.40 -19.95 -9.83
CA VAL A 278 -8.83 -20.04 -9.44
C VAL A 278 -8.96 -20.40 -7.96
N ALA A 279 -8.23 -21.41 -7.50
CA ALA A 279 -8.27 -21.86 -6.12
C ALA A 279 -7.83 -20.75 -5.16
N VAL A 280 -6.72 -20.05 -5.46
CA VAL A 280 -6.24 -18.91 -4.66
C VAL A 280 -7.26 -17.77 -4.65
N LEU A 281 -7.87 -17.45 -5.79
CA LEU A 281 -8.88 -16.38 -5.86
C LEU A 281 -10.10 -16.70 -4.98
N ILE A 282 -10.61 -17.93 -5.09
CA ILE A 282 -11.73 -18.39 -4.25
C ILE A 282 -11.32 -18.36 -2.76
N SER A 283 -10.16 -18.91 -2.43
CA SER A 283 -9.64 -18.92 -1.06
C SER A 283 -9.58 -17.51 -0.47
N ASN A 284 -9.09 -16.53 -1.23
CA ASN A 284 -9.03 -15.15 -0.78
C ASN A 284 -10.42 -14.55 -0.52
N GLN A 285 -11.40 -14.80 -1.40
CA GLN A 285 -12.77 -14.33 -1.19
C GLN A 285 -13.44 -14.95 0.04
N LEU A 286 -13.23 -16.25 0.28
CA LEU A 286 -13.76 -16.92 1.47
C LEU A 286 -13.08 -16.39 2.74
N LYS A 287 -11.76 -16.20 2.72
CA LYS A 287 -11.02 -15.62 3.87
C LYS A 287 -11.46 -14.19 4.18
N GLU A 288 -11.68 -13.36 3.16
CA GLU A 288 -12.22 -12.01 3.32
C GLU A 288 -13.62 -12.03 3.96
N LEU A 289 -14.50 -12.91 3.49
CA LEU A 289 -15.84 -13.10 4.07
C LEU A 289 -15.78 -13.52 5.54
N LEU A 290 -14.92 -14.49 5.88
CA LEU A 290 -14.74 -14.95 7.26
C LEU A 290 -14.18 -13.84 8.14
N GLN A 291 -13.13 -13.17 7.71
CA GLN A 291 -12.52 -12.06 8.44
C GLN A 291 -13.55 -10.96 8.73
N ARG A 292 -14.29 -10.54 7.70
CA ARG A 292 -15.33 -9.51 7.87
C ARG A 292 -16.45 -9.97 8.80
N THR A 293 -16.84 -11.24 8.73
CA THR A 293 -17.86 -11.78 9.67
C THR A 293 -17.35 -11.75 11.10
N THR A 294 -16.09 -12.12 11.33
CA THR A 294 -15.47 -12.04 12.66
C THR A 294 -15.38 -10.59 13.15
N GLU A 295 -14.96 -9.64 12.32
CA GLU A 295 -14.89 -8.22 12.67
C GLU A 295 -16.27 -7.65 13.03
N VAL A 296 -17.29 -7.94 12.22
CA VAL A 296 -18.67 -7.51 12.51
C VAL A 296 -19.18 -8.15 13.80
N PHE A 297 -18.86 -9.42 14.05
CA PHE A 297 -19.25 -10.10 15.28
C PHE A 297 -18.61 -9.48 16.52
N VAL A 298 -17.30 -9.18 16.47
CA VAL A 298 -16.60 -8.52 17.58
C VAL A 298 -17.18 -7.13 17.85
N LYS A 299 -17.51 -6.36 16.80
CA LYS A 299 -18.13 -5.03 16.92
C LYS A 299 -19.50 -5.03 17.60
N LEU A 300 -20.23 -6.15 17.60
CA LEU A 300 -21.51 -6.23 18.34
C LEU A 300 -21.34 -6.12 19.86
N PHE A 301 -20.12 -6.35 20.36
CA PHE A 301 -19.77 -6.26 21.77
C PHE A 301 -18.93 -5.01 22.08
N ASP A 302 -18.93 -4.03 21.17
CA ASP A 302 -18.26 -2.75 21.39
C ASP A 302 -18.95 -1.99 22.55
N PRO A 303 -18.22 -1.57 23.60
CA PRO A 303 -18.79 -0.82 24.71
C PRO A 303 -19.48 0.49 24.29
N GLU A 304 -19.07 1.09 23.16
CA GLU A 304 -19.62 2.33 22.63
C GLU A 304 -20.97 2.14 21.92
N ASP A 305 -21.23 0.96 21.35
CA ASP A 305 -22.46 0.65 20.62
C ASP A 305 -23.28 -0.47 21.28
N ARG A 306 -23.87 -0.14 22.43
CA ARG A 306 -24.73 -1.06 23.19
C ARG A 306 -26.09 -1.33 22.54
N SER A 307 -26.42 -0.65 21.44
CA SER A 307 -27.74 -0.71 20.83
C SER A 307 -28.01 -2.04 20.11
N HIS A 308 -26.94 -2.69 19.62
CA HIS A 308 -26.99 -3.93 18.87
C HIS A 308 -26.55 -5.17 19.67
N LEU A 309 -26.17 -5.00 20.95
CA LEU A 309 -25.70 -6.09 21.80
C LEU A 309 -26.78 -7.19 21.93
N PRO A 310 -26.47 -8.47 21.67
CA PRO A 310 -27.42 -9.57 21.84
C PRO A 310 -27.90 -9.70 23.29
N LEU A 311 -29.19 -9.98 23.47
CA LEU A 311 -29.76 -10.27 24.79
C LEU A 311 -29.81 -11.79 24.97
N PHE A 312 -29.16 -12.28 26.03
CA PHE A 312 -29.15 -13.70 26.36
C PHE A 312 -30.22 -14.03 27.39
N LYS A 313 -30.95 -15.12 27.17
CA LYS A 313 -31.88 -15.64 28.16
C LYS A 313 -31.10 -16.35 29.27
N MET A 314 -31.32 -15.94 30.51
CA MET A 314 -30.78 -16.57 31.71
C MET A 314 -31.95 -17.03 32.59
N ASP A 315 -31.98 -18.31 32.92
CA ASP A 315 -32.95 -18.90 33.83
C ASP A 315 -32.30 -19.03 35.23
N LEU A 316 -33.03 -18.71 36.29
CA LEU A 316 -32.55 -18.93 37.66
C LEU A 316 -32.98 -20.32 38.12
N THR A 317 -32.02 -21.22 38.30
CA THR A 317 -32.23 -22.59 38.76
C THR A 317 -31.83 -22.72 40.22
N PHE A 318 -32.60 -23.51 40.98
CA PHE A 318 -32.26 -23.86 42.34
C PHE A 318 -31.71 -25.29 42.35
N ASP A 319 -30.40 -25.42 42.51
CA ASP A 319 -29.70 -26.70 42.57
C ASP A 319 -28.84 -26.77 43.84
N GLU A 320 -28.74 -27.94 44.46
CA GLU A 320 -27.96 -28.18 45.68
C GLU A 320 -28.11 -27.10 46.80
N ASN A 321 -29.33 -26.60 47.00
CA ASN A 321 -29.65 -25.56 47.99
C ASN A 321 -29.03 -24.17 47.69
N ARG A 322 -28.60 -23.92 46.45
CA ARG A 322 -28.08 -22.64 45.96
C ARG A 322 -28.90 -22.16 44.75
N MET A 323 -29.10 -20.85 44.67
CA MET A 323 -29.67 -20.21 43.49
C MET A 323 -28.52 -19.93 42.51
N GLU A 324 -28.58 -20.52 41.32
CA GLU A 324 -27.58 -20.39 40.27
C GLU A 324 -28.22 -19.99 38.94
N PHE A 325 -27.48 -19.27 38.11
CA PHE A 325 -27.94 -18.91 36.77
C PHE A 325 -27.62 -20.04 35.78
N TYR A 326 -28.59 -20.38 34.94
CA TYR A 326 -28.44 -21.29 33.81
C TYR A 326 -28.75 -20.55 32.50
N PRO A 327 -27.84 -20.56 31.52
CA PRO A 327 -26.46 -21.06 31.59
C PRO A 327 -25.58 -20.29 32.58
N SER A 328 -24.48 -20.88 33.03
CA SER A 328 -23.52 -20.15 33.87
C SER A 328 -22.83 -19.03 33.07
N LEU A 329 -22.23 -18.06 33.75
CA LEU A 329 -21.47 -16.99 33.07
C LEU A 329 -20.32 -17.55 32.23
N GLN A 330 -19.69 -18.63 32.70
CA GLN A 330 -18.63 -19.31 31.98
C GLN A 330 -19.16 -20.00 30.72
N ASP A 331 -20.30 -20.69 30.81
CA ASP A 331 -20.95 -21.31 29.65
C ASP A 331 -21.34 -20.27 28.59
N LEU A 332 -21.76 -19.08 29.02
CA LEU A 332 -22.05 -17.97 28.12
C LEU A 332 -20.78 -17.47 27.41
N GLU A 333 -19.70 -17.23 28.16
CA GLU A 333 -18.41 -16.83 27.58
C GLU A 333 -17.93 -17.86 26.56
N GLU A 334 -17.95 -19.14 26.92
CA GLU A 334 -17.55 -20.24 26.04
C GLU A 334 -18.42 -20.32 24.79
N ALA A 335 -19.73 -20.11 24.90
CA ALA A 335 -20.63 -20.11 23.74
C ALA A 335 -20.38 -18.94 22.78
N ILE A 336 -20.08 -17.74 23.31
CA ILE A 336 -19.74 -16.57 22.49
C ILE A 336 -18.41 -16.80 21.75
N LEU A 337 -17.40 -17.32 22.46
CA LEU A 337 -16.10 -17.63 21.87
C LEU A 337 -16.17 -18.77 20.86
N PHE A 338 -17.04 -19.76 21.12
CA PHE A 338 -17.28 -20.88 20.21
C PHE A 338 -17.82 -20.42 18.86
N VAL A 339 -18.58 -19.32 18.78
CA VAL A 339 -19.03 -18.78 17.49
C VAL A 339 -17.88 -18.30 16.63
N VAL A 340 -16.82 -17.73 17.22
CA VAL A 340 -15.61 -17.36 16.46
C VAL A 340 -14.95 -18.61 15.88
N ASP A 341 -14.90 -19.71 16.64
CA ASP A 341 -14.37 -20.99 16.17
C ASP A 341 -15.26 -21.59 15.07
N CYS A 342 -16.58 -21.52 15.22
CA CYS A 342 -17.53 -21.94 14.19
C CYS A 342 -17.34 -21.17 12.88
N ILE A 343 -17.17 -19.84 12.96
CA ILE A 343 -16.91 -19.00 11.78
C ILE A 343 -15.63 -19.52 11.08
N GLY A 344 -14.55 -19.72 11.83
CA GLY A 344 -13.28 -20.22 11.28
C GLY A 344 -13.36 -21.63 10.67
N GLN A 345 -14.29 -22.47 11.12
CA GLN A 345 -14.47 -23.85 10.66
C GLN A 345 -15.51 -24.00 9.53
N THR A 346 -16.41 -23.04 9.34
CA THR A 346 -17.59 -23.19 8.47
C THR A 346 -17.26 -23.48 6.99
N LEU A 347 -16.15 -22.93 6.47
CA LEU A 347 -15.81 -22.98 5.04
C LEU A 347 -14.60 -23.85 4.70
N GLN A 348 -14.12 -24.66 5.66
CA GLN A 348 -12.93 -25.51 5.46
C GLN A 348 -13.18 -26.69 4.51
N ASN A 349 -14.44 -27.08 4.30
CA ASN A 349 -14.81 -28.25 3.51
C ASN A 349 -15.14 -27.93 2.04
N VAL A 350 -14.97 -26.68 1.58
CA VAL A 350 -15.26 -26.33 0.18
C VAL A 350 -14.22 -26.97 -0.73
N GLN A 351 -14.67 -27.75 -1.71
CA GLN A 351 -13.77 -28.45 -2.64
C GLN A 351 -13.15 -27.49 -3.67
N MET A 352 -11.91 -27.76 -4.07
CA MET A 352 -11.29 -27.05 -5.20
C MET A 352 -12.06 -27.32 -6.48
N THR A 353 -12.29 -26.29 -7.30
CA THR A 353 -13.02 -26.43 -8.57
C THR A 353 -12.43 -27.52 -9.48
N ARG A 354 -11.09 -27.62 -9.56
CA ARG A 354 -10.44 -28.70 -10.32
C ARG A 354 -10.74 -30.09 -9.76
N ALA A 355 -10.71 -30.25 -8.43
CA ALA A 355 -10.93 -31.52 -7.78
C ALA A 355 -12.38 -31.94 -7.95
N TRP A 356 -13.31 -31.00 -7.85
CA TRP A 356 -14.71 -31.24 -8.16
C TRP A 356 -14.92 -31.71 -9.60
N LEU A 357 -14.31 -31.03 -10.59
CA LEU A 357 -14.43 -31.38 -12.02
C LEU A 357 -13.77 -32.73 -12.37
N THR A 358 -12.72 -33.13 -11.65
CA THR A 358 -12.02 -34.41 -11.88
C THR A 358 -12.44 -35.54 -10.94
N GLY A 359 -13.40 -35.30 -10.03
CA GLY A 359 -13.85 -36.27 -9.03
C GLY A 359 -12.87 -36.52 -7.88
N GLY A 360 -11.91 -35.62 -7.65
CA GLY A 360 -11.00 -35.62 -6.50
C GLY A 360 -11.58 -34.99 -5.23
N THR A 361 -10.87 -35.13 -4.11
CA THR A 361 -11.32 -34.72 -2.76
C THR A 361 -10.59 -33.51 -2.18
N ALA A 362 -9.73 -32.84 -2.95
CA ALA A 362 -8.91 -31.74 -2.43
C ALA A 362 -9.77 -30.52 -2.06
N THR A 363 -9.59 -30.01 -0.84
CA THR A 363 -10.30 -28.84 -0.29
C THR A 363 -9.51 -27.54 -0.48
N LEU A 364 -10.23 -26.43 -0.48
CA LEU A 364 -9.67 -25.07 -0.55
C LEU A 364 -9.10 -24.65 0.80
N ASP A 365 -8.05 -23.84 0.76
CA ASP A 365 -7.54 -23.15 1.94
C ASP A 365 -8.48 -21.98 2.27
N ALA A 366 -9.38 -22.18 3.22
CA ALA A 366 -10.29 -21.17 3.75
C ALA A 366 -9.99 -20.89 5.24
N GLU A 367 -8.80 -21.24 5.74
CA GLU A 367 -8.48 -21.07 7.15
C GLU A 367 -8.29 -19.59 7.49
N LEU A 368 -8.97 -19.14 8.54
CA LEU A 368 -8.81 -17.79 9.06
C LEU A 368 -7.46 -17.69 9.79
N PRO A 369 -6.67 -16.62 9.58
CA PRO A 369 -5.37 -16.49 10.23
C PRO A 369 -5.46 -16.57 11.77
N ALA A 370 -4.53 -17.32 12.38
CA ALA A 370 -4.53 -17.56 13.82
C ALA A 370 -4.51 -16.26 14.65
N HIS A 371 -3.80 -15.22 14.18
CA HIS A 371 -3.74 -13.93 14.86
C HIS A 371 -5.12 -13.23 14.90
N THR A 372 -5.95 -13.36 13.86
CA THR A 372 -7.29 -12.78 13.80
C THR A 372 -8.22 -13.47 14.80
N ILE A 373 -8.14 -14.79 14.92
CA ILE A 373 -8.91 -15.56 15.90
C ILE A 373 -8.50 -15.17 17.34
N GLN A 374 -7.18 -15.08 17.60
CA GLN A 374 -6.67 -14.68 18.92
C GLN A 374 -7.08 -13.25 19.30
N TRP A 375 -7.00 -12.31 18.35
CA TRP A 375 -7.48 -10.93 18.53
C TRP A 375 -8.98 -10.90 18.84
N ALA A 376 -9.81 -11.61 18.06
CA ALA A 376 -11.26 -11.63 18.27
C ALA A 376 -11.61 -12.20 19.65
N LYS A 377 -11.01 -13.33 20.04
CA LYS A 377 -11.24 -13.95 21.35
C LYS A 377 -10.80 -13.07 22.50
N SER A 378 -9.61 -12.47 22.43
CA SER A 378 -9.10 -11.59 23.50
C SER A 378 -9.95 -10.33 23.66
N THR A 379 -10.40 -9.74 22.55
CA THR A 379 -11.28 -8.56 22.55
C THR A 379 -12.65 -8.91 23.13
N LEU A 380 -13.28 -10.00 22.68
CA LEU A 380 -14.57 -10.46 23.22
C LEU A 380 -14.49 -10.77 24.71
N LYS A 381 -13.45 -11.45 25.18
CA LYS A 381 -13.25 -11.73 26.61
C LYS A 381 -13.18 -10.45 27.44
N LYS A 382 -12.52 -9.41 26.92
CA LYS A 382 -12.46 -8.11 27.58
C LYS A 382 -13.85 -7.48 27.61
N SER A 383 -14.51 -7.35 26.46
CA SER A 383 -15.86 -6.78 26.37
C SER A 383 -16.89 -7.50 27.24
N ILE A 384 -16.86 -8.83 27.32
CA ILE A 384 -17.79 -9.61 28.16
C ILE A 384 -17.56 -9.27 29.64
N ARG A 385 -16.31 -9.23 30.11
CA ARG A 385 -16.00 -8.84 31.50
C ARG A 385 -16.46 -7.42 31.81
N ASP A 386 -16.15 -6.47 30.93
CA ASP A 386 -16.53 -5.07 31.08
C ASP A 386 -18.07 -4.90 31.14
N ASN A 387 -18.83 -5.75 30.42
CA ASN A 387 -20.30 -5.75 30.49
C ASN A 387 -20.85 -6.41 31.77
N LEU A 388 -20.10 -7.31 32.40
CA LEU A 388 -20.50 -8.01 33.63
C LEU A 388 -20.16 -7.24 34.91
N GLU A 389 -19.15 -6.36 34.87
CA GLU A 389 -18.73 -5.53 36.01
C GLU A 389 -19.75 -4.43 36.37
N GLY A 390 -20.78 -4.22 35.54
CA GLY A 390 -21.81 -3.21 35.75
C GLY A 390 -21.35 -1.79 35.37
N PRO A 391 -22.26 -0.80 35.31
CA PRO A 391 -21.90 0.60 35.11
C PRO A 391 -21.13 1.22 36.29
#